data_AF-A0A971U4M9-F1
#
_entry.id   AF-A0A971U4M9-F1
#
_cell.length_a   1.000
_cell.length_b   1.000
_cell.length_c   1.000
_cell.angle_alpha   90.00
_cell.angle_beta   90.00
_cell.angle_gamma   90.00
#
_symmetry.space_group_name_H-M   'P 1'
#
loop_
_entity.id
_entity.type
_entity.pdbx_description
1 polymer ?
#
loop_
_entity_poly.entity_id
_entity_poly.type
_entity_poly.pdbx_seq_one_letter_code
_entity_poly.pdbx_strand_id
1 'polypeptide(L)'
;MRNRLVLGVLVILALLSWAALLTFMQRQPPVMVNQLIFVAMFSCGAVCTLTPLSYAINARVAPSLGSGGDMNRALRQGMLFGMVGGVIMALHLIRMLPPERGLVLLAIVALVEALFYIRRR
;
A
#
# COMPACT_ATOMS: atom_id res chain seq x y z
N MET A 1 -0.74 8.35 22.38
CA MET A 1 -2.01 7.61 22.20
C MET A 1 -2.64 7.79 20.82
N ARG A 2 -2.65 9.00 20.26
CA ARG A 2 -3.21 9.31 18.92
C ARG A 2 -2.79 8.32 17.80
N ASN A 3 -1.51 8.00 17.69
CA ASN A 3 -1.02 7.07 16.65
C ASN A 3 -1.62 5.67 16.75
N ARG A 4 -1.84 5.16 17.97
CA ARG A 4 -2.42 3.81 18.17
C ARG A 4 -3.86 3.75 17.67
N LEU A 5 -4.64 4.82 17.89
CA LEU A 5 -6.01 4.91 17.37
C LEU A 5 -6.02 4.94 15.84
N VAL A 6 -5.16 5.76 15.22
CA VAL A 6 -5.09 5.84 13.75
C VAL A 6 -4.67 4.49 13.16
N LEU A 7 -3.69 3.81 13.74
CA LEU A 7 -3.28 2.47 13.30
C LEU A 7 -4.41 1.44 13.43
N GLY A 8 -5.16 1.47 14.55
CA GLY A 8 -6.33 0.61 14.73
C GLY A 8 -7.41 0.86 13.67
N VAL A 9 -7.72 2.13 13.39
CA VAL A 9 -8.68 2.51 12.33
C VAL A 9 -8.21 2.02 10.96
N LEU A 10 -6.92 2.20 10.62
CA LEU A 10 -6.36 1.73 9.35
C LEU A 10 -6.44 0.20 9.19
N VAL A 11 -6.21 -0.56 10.27
CA VAL A 11 -6.35 -2.02 10.24
C VAL A 11 -7.80 -2.43 9.98
N ILE A 12 -8.77 -1.78 10.64
CA ILE A 12 -10.19 -2.04 10.40
C ILE A 12 -10.58 -1.69 8.97
N LEU A 13 -10.16 -0.52 8.47
CA LEU A 13 -10.41 -0.09 7.09
C LEU A 13 -9.77 -1.04 6.08
N ALA A 14 -8.59 -1.57 6.35
CA ALA A 14 -7.96 -2.58 5.52
C ALA A 14 -8.83 -3.84 5.42
N LEU A 15 -9.26 -4.40 6.55
CA LEU A 15 -10.10 -5.59 6.59
C LEU A 15 -11.42 -5.38 5.83
N LEU A 16 -12.07 -4.23 6.03
CA LEU A 16 -13.30 -3.87 5.31
C LEU A 16 -13.04 -3.71 3.81
N SER A 17 -11.94 -3.08 3.41
CA SER A 17 -11.60 -2.87 2.00
C SER A 17 -11.34 -4.21 1.29
N TRP A 18 -10.60 -5.13 1.93
CA TRP A 18 -10.35 -6.45 1.38
C TRP A 18 -11.62 -7.31 1.30
N ALA A 19 -12.47 -7.28 2.32
CA ALA A 19 -13.77 -7.97 2.28
C ALA A 19 -14.68 -7.41 1.17
N ALA A 20 -14.73 -6.08 1.04
CA ALA A 20 -15.47 -5.43 -0.04
C ALA A 20 -14.90 -5.80 -1.43
N LEU A 21 -13.58 -5.87 -1.58
CA LEU A 21 -12.94 -6.27 -2.83
C LEU A 21 -13.28 -7.72 -3.21
N LEU A 22 -13.23 -8.65 -2.25
CA LEU A 22 -13.58 -10.05 -2.47
C LEU A 22 -15.04 -10.22 -2.91
N THR A 23 -15.96 -9.52 -2.24
CA THR A 23 -17.39 -9.56 -2.60
C THR A 23 -17.65 -8.89 -3.96
N PHE A 24 -16.92 -7.83 -4.27
CA PHE A 24 -16.97 -7.17 -5.59
C PHE A 24 -16.53 -8.11 -6.71
N MET A 25 -15.38 -8.79 -6.55
CA MET A 25 -14.86 -9.74 -7.54
C MET A 25 -15.82 -10.90 -7.84
N GLN A 26 -16.59 -11.35 -6.84
CA GLN A 26 -17.55 -12.45 -7.01
C GLN A 26 -18.81 -12.04 -7.76
N ARG A 27 -19.23 -10.78 -7.66
CA ARG A 27 -20.53 -10.31 -8.17
C ARG A 27 -20.43 -9.59 -9.50
N GLN A 28 -19.28 -9.03 -9.82
CA GLN A 28 -19.15 -8.08 -10.92
C GLN A 28 -18.32 -8.66 -12.06
N PRO A 29 -18.81 -8.61 -13.32
CA PRO A 29 -18.03 -9.04 -14.47
C PRO A 29 -16.85 -8.07 -14.72
N PRO A 30 -15.77 -8.55 -15.36
CA PRO A 30 -14.55 -7.77 -15.59
C PRO A 30 -14.70 -6.78 -16.75
N VAL A 31 -15.63 -5.83 -16.64
CA VAL A 31 -15.78 -4.68 -17.54
C VAL A 31 -14.84 -3.54 -17.13
N MET A 32 -14.49 -2.65 -18.07
CA MET A 32 -13.51 -1.56 -17.85
C MET A 32 -13.79 -0.73 -16.59
N VAL A 33 -15.05 -0.34 -16.38
CA VAL A 33 -15.45 0.44 -15.18
C VAL A 33 -15.18 -0.35 -13.90
N ASN A 34 -15.49 -1.65 -13.91
CA ASN A 34 -15.30 -2.52 -12.75
C ASN A 34 -13.81 -2.79 -12.49
N GLN A 35 -12.98 -2.82 -13.53
CA GLN A 35 -11.52 -2.91 -13.38
C GLN A 35 -10.94 -1.65 -12.72
N LEU A 36 -11.42 -0.47 -13.08
CA LEU A 36 -11.03 0.79 -12.41
C LEU A 36 -11.44 0.80 -10.94
N ILE A 37 -12.68 0.39 -10.64
CA ILE A 37 -13.18 0.27 -9.26
C ILE A 37 -12.33 -0.73 -8.48
N PHE A 38 -12.03 -1.89 -9.07
CA PHE A 38 -11.16 -2.90 -8.48
C PHE A 38 -9.78 -2.33 -8.13
N VAL A 39 -9.14 -1.61 -9.05
CA VAL A 39 -7.81 -1.01 -8.81
C VAL A 39 -7.89 0.04 -7.69
N ALA A 40 -8.92 0.87 -7.66
CA ALA A 40 -9.11 1.87 -6.61
C ALA A 40 -9.30 1.21 -5.23
N MET A 41 -10.15 0.19 -5.14
CA MET A 41 -10.39 -0.56 -3.90
C MET A 41 -9.13 -1.33 -3.45
N PHE A 42 -8.42 -1.97 -4.39
CA PHE A 42 -7.15 -2.65 -4.14
C PHE A 42 -6.11 -1.67 -3.59
N SER A 43 -5.95 -0.51 -4.23
CA SER A 43 -4.99 0.52 -3.80
C SER A 43 -5.33 1.02 -2.40
N CYS A 44 -6.61 1.29 -2.12
CA CYS A 44 -7.07 1.72 -0.80
C CYS A 44 -6.77 0.66 0.28
N GLY A 45 -7.11 -0.61 0.01
CA GLY A 45 -6.79 -1.72 0.90
C GLY A 45 -5.29 -1.86 1.13
N ALA A 46 -4.49 -1.77 0.07
CA ALA A 46 -3.03 -1.82 0.14
C ALA A 46 -2.44 -0.68 1.00
N VAL A 47 -2.88 0.57 0.81
CA VAL A 47 -2.42 1.71 1.64
C VAL A 47 -2.77 1.47 3.12
N CYS A 48 -4.00 1.03 3.39
CA CYS A 48 -4.47 0.77 4.75
C CYS A 48 -3.72 -0.39 5.42
N THR A 49 -3.29 -1.39 4.67
CA THR A 49 -2.48 -2.52 5.18
C THR A 49 -1.00 -2.15 5.34
N LEU A 50 -0.42 -1.47 4.36
CA LEU A 50 1.01 -1.21 4.30
C LEU A 50 1.44 -0.08 5.24
N THR A 51 0.55 0.87 5.55
CA THR A 51 0.84 1.93 6.52
C THR A 51 1.17 1.38 7.92
N PRO A 52 0.30 0.59 8.58
CA PRO A 52 0.61 0.04 9.90
C PRO A 52 1.77 -0.96 9.85
N LEU A 53 1.92 -1.71 8.76
CA LEU A 53 3.06 -2.61 8.57
C LEU A 53 4.38 -1.83 8.52
N SER A 54 4.43 -0.76 7.73
CA SER A 54 5.59 0.13 7.62
C SER A 54 5.91 0.79 8.97
N TYR A 55 4.89 1.21 9.72
CA TYR A 55 5.07 1.74 11.07
C TYR A 55 5.72 0.71 12.00
N ALA A 56 5.25 -0.53 12.00
CA ALA A 56 5.78 -1.61 12.83
C ALA A 56 7.22 -1.99 12.46
N ILE A 57 7.55 -2.03 11.17
CA ILE A 57 8.91 -2.30 10.68
C ILE A 57 9.85 -1.16 11.06
N ASN A 58 9.46 0.08 10.79
CA ASN A 58 10.28 1.26 11.10
C ASN A 58 10.53 1.41 12.60
N ALA A 59 9.57 1.05 13.46
CA ALA A 59 9.76 1.07 14.90
C ALA A 59 10.90 0.14 15.39
N ARG A 60 11.30 -0.85 14.58
CA ARG A 60 12.38 -1.81 14.91
C ARG A 60 13.71 -1.48 14.21
N VAL A 61 13.65 -0.96 12.99
CA VAL A 61 14.83 -0.87 12.09
C VAL A 61 15.32 0.56 11.91
N ALA A 62 14.45 1.54 12.09
CA ALA A 62 14.71 2.92 11.70
C ALA A 62 14.88 3.83 12.93
N PRO A 63 15.84 4.77 12.97
CA PRO A 63 15.85 5.84 13.95
C PRO A 63 14.50 6.53 14.08
N SER A 64 14.12 6.83 15.32
CA SER A 64 12.87 7.50 15.63
C SER A 64 12.96 8.96 15.21
N LEU A 65 11.91 9.41 14.52
CA LEU A 65 11.70 10.81 14.14
C LEU A 65 10.71 11.50 15.09
N GLY A 66 10.48 10.90 16.26
CA GLY A 66 9.40 11.25 17.16
C GLY A 66 8.03 10.75 16.67
N SER A 67 7.03 10.79 17.55
CA SER A 67 5.72 10.18 17.27
C SER A 67 5.03 10.72 16.01
N GLY A 68 5.13 12.01 15.73
CA GLY A 68 4.56 12.61 14.52
C GLY A 68 5.34 12.24 13.25
N GLY A 69 6.68 12.29 13.30
CA GLY A 69 7.54 11.99 12.17
C GLY A 69 7.47 10.51 11.77
N ASP A 70 7.45 9.60 12.74
CA ASP A 70 7.34 8.15 12.50
C ASP A 70 6.02 7.79 11.81
N MET A 71 4.93 8.45 12.22
CA MET A 71 3.62 8.26 11.59
C MET A 71 3.55 8.81 10.17
N ASN A 72 4.07 10.02 9.95
CA ASN A 72 4.07 10.64 8.62
C ASN A 72 4.94 9.84 7.63
N ARG A 73 6.08 9.32 8.09
CA ARG A 73 6.93 8.41 7.31
C ARG A 73 6.16 7.14 6.92
N ALA A 74 5.50 6.50 7.88
CA ALA A 74 4.74 5.28 7.62
C ALA A 74 3.56 5.52 6.65
N LEU A 75 2.84 6.64 6.79
CA LEU A 75 1.78 7.05 5.87
C LEU A 75 2.32 7.27 4.46
N ARG A 76 3.43 8.01 4.32
CA ARG A 76 4.07 8.24 3.01
C ARG A 76 4.45 6.92 2.34
N GLN A 77 5.10 6.02 3.08
CA GLN A 77 5.50 4.71 2.56
C GLN A 77 4.28 3.87 2.17
N GLY A 78 3.27 3.79 3.04
CA GLY A 78 2.02 3.09 2.75
C GLY A 78 1.31 3.63 1.51
N MET A 79 1.21 4.95 1.36
CA MET A 79 0.66 5.60 0.17
C MET A 79 1.47 5.28 -1.09
N LEU A 80 2.79 5.42 -1.02
CA LEU A 80 3.68 5.19 -2.16
C LEU A 80 3.58 3.73 -2.64
N PHE A 81 3.69 2.76 -1.74
CA PHE A 81 3.56 1.35 -2.10
C PHE A 81 2.14 0.99 -2.55
N GLY A 82 1.11 1.54 -1.92
CA GLY A 82 -0.27 1.29 -2.32
C GLY A 82 -0.60 1.85 -3.71
N MET A 83 -0.13 3.06 -4.02
CA MET A 83 -0.30 3.67 -5.35
C MET A 83 0.48 2.91 -6.42
N VAL A 84 1.75 2.60 -6.16
CA VAL A 84 2.58 1.82 -7.09
C VAL A 84 1.99 0.43 -7.31
N GLY A 85 1.54 -0.23 -6.25
CA GLY A 85 0.83 -1.51 -6.33
C GLY A 85 -0.44 -1.41 -7.18
N GLY A 86 -1.22 -0.33 -7.02
CA GLY A 86 -2.38 -0.02 -7.86
C GLY A 86 -2.04 0.14 -9.34
N VAL A 87 -0.98 0.89 -9.66
CA VAL A 87 -0.51 1.08 -11.04
C VAL A 87 -0.04 -0.25 -11.65
N ILE A 88 0.74 -1.04 -10.91
CA ILE A 88 1.21 -2.37 -11.33
C ILE A 88 0.00 -3.27 -11.60
N MET A 89 -1.00 -3.26 -10.72
CA MET A 89 -2.21 -4.04 -10.88
C MET A 89 -3.01 -3.61 -12.11
N ALA A 90 -3.15 -2.30 -12.35
CA ALA A 90 -3.81 -1.78 -13.55
C ALA A 90 -3.09 -2.23 -14.84
N LEU A 91 -1.77 -2.14 -14.87
CA LEU A 91 -0.95 -2.60 -16.00
C LEU A 91 -1.08 -4.11 -16.21
N HIS A 92 -1.19 -4.87 -15.13
CA HIS A 92 -1.42 -6.31 -15.18
C HIS A 92 -2.79 -6.65 -15.79
N LEU A 93 -3.86 -5.94 -15.42
CA LEU A 93 -5.20 -6.14 -15.96
C LEU A 93 -5.28 -5.88 -17.48
N ILE A 94 -4.49 -4.93 -18.00
CA ILE A 94 -4.39 -4.65 -19.45
C ILE A 94 -3.42 -5.63 -20.15
N ARG A 95 -2.89 -6.64 -19.44
CA ARG A 95 -1.91 -7.63 -19.94
C ARG A 95 -0.61 -7.02 -20.44
N MET A 96 -0.32 -5.77 -20.08
CA MET A 96 0.93 -5.10 -20.44
C MET A 96 2.09 -5.52 -19.52
N LEU A 97 1.78 -6.01 -18.33
CA LEU A 97 2.79 -6.36 -17.33
C LEU A 97 2.55 -7.77 -16.77
N PRO A 98 3.42 -8.75 -17.08
CA PRO A 98 3.40 -10.03 -16.37
C PRO A 98 3.70 -9.82 -14.88
N PRO A 99 3.11 -10.64 -13.99
CA PRO A 99 3.16 -10.42 -12.55
C PRO A 99 4.60 -10.43 -12.01
N GLU A 100 5.48 -11.23 -12.62
CA GLU A 100 6.91 -11.30 -12.30
C GLU A 100 7.61 -9.93 -12.44
N ARG A 101 7.33 -9.21 -13.53
CA ARG A 101 7.90 -7.86 -13.75
C ARG A 101 7.33 -6.83 -12.80
N GLY A 102 6.05 -6.99 -12.42
CA GLY A 102 5.42 -6.18 -11.38
C GLY A 102 6.14 -6.28 -10.03
N LEU A 103 6.49 -7.49 -9.60
CA LEU A 103 7.25 -7.70 -8.37
C LEU A 103 8.62 -7.04 -8.41
N VAL A 104 9.33 -7.12 -9.54
CA VAL A 104 10.64 -6.45 -9.71
C VAL A 104 10.49 -4.94 -9.58
N LEU A 105 9.49 -4.33 -10.21
CA LEU A 105 9.23 -2.89 -10.10
C LEU A 105 8.93 -2.47 -8.66
N LEU A 106 8.12 -3.25 -7.95
CA LEU A 106 7.80 -2.98 -6.55
C LEU A 106 9.04 -3.10 -5.65
N ALA A 107 9.92 -4.07 -5.92
CA ALA A 107 11.21 -4.20 -5.24
C ALA A 107 12.15 -3.02 -5.53
N ILE A 108 12.23 -2.55 -6.78
CA ILE A 108 13.01 -1.36 -7.15
C ILE A 108 12.50 -0.14 -6.38
N VAL A 109 11.18 0.07 -6.32
CA VAL A 109 10.58 1.18 -5.58
C VAL A 109 10.91 1.11 -4.09
N ALA A 110 10.86 -0.09 -3.50
CA ALA A 110 11.27 -0.31 -2.11
C ALA A 110 12.75 0.02 -1.88
N LEU A 111 13.62 -0.40 -2.80
CA LEU A 111 15.07 -0.13 -2.75
C LEU A 111 15.35 1.37 -2.90
N VAL A 112 14.67 2.06 -3.81
CA VAL A 112 14.81 3.51 -4.00
C VAL A 112 14.39 4.26 -2.74
N GLU A 113 13.27 3.89 -2.13
CA GLU A 113 12.83 4.50 -0.86
C GLU A 113 13.83 4.21 0.28
N ALA A 114 14.39 3.00 0.34
CA ALA A 114 15.44 2.65 1.29
C ALA A 114 16.75 3.42 1.05
N LEU A 115 17.13 3.65 -0.20
CA LEU A 115 18.31 4.45 -0.58
C LEU A 115 18.13 5.92 -0.20
N PHE A 116 16.96 6.50 -0.48
CA PHE A 116 16.63 7.86 -0.04
C PHE A 116 16.66 7.99 1.48
N TYR A 117 16.25 6.94 2.18
CA TYR A 117 16.33 6.87 3.62
C TYR A 117 17.78 6.88 4.13
N ILE A 118 18.66 6.05 3.57
CA ILE A 118 20.09 6.00 3.94
C ILE A 118 20.78 7.33 3.63
N ARG A 119 20.50 7.95 2.47
CA ARG A 119 21.14 9.20 2.03
C ARG A 119 20.76 10.42 2.87
N ARG A 120 19.58 10.44 3.49
CA ARG A 120 19.13 11.54 4.38
C ARG A 120 19.68 11.41 5.80
N ARG A 121 20.44 10.36 6.09
CA ARG A 121 21.11 10.13 7.37
C ARG A 121 22.52 10.69 7.32
#